data_AF-A0AAJ2PMR8-F1
#
_entry.id   AF-A0AAJ2PMR8-F1
#
_cell.length_a   1.000
_cell.length_b   1.000
_cell.length_c   1.000
_cell.angle_alpha   90.00
_cell.angle_beta   90.00
_cell.angle_gamma   90.00
#
_symmetry.space_group_name_H-M   'P 1'
#
loop_
_entity.id
_entity.type
_entity.pdbx_description
1 polymer ?
#
loop_
_entity_poly.entity_id
_entity_poly.type
_entity_poly.pdbx_seq_one_letter_code
_entity_poly.pdbx_strand_id
1 'polypeptide(L)'
;MRETGRVQRFLERSKRHRSADVGVAVVMVAVDLVVLCWVLMLGTEGVFTEDWLPYPGMMAPDGASYQHDSVVFLYRLAAGTVGLALVCRLWLTAAAQLVVLNFGAGFIGSLSTYWNP
;
A
#
# COMPACT_ATOMS: atom_id res chain seq x y z
N MET A 1 -27.69 -8.25 -30.45
CA MET A 1 -26.22 -8.32 -30.33
C MET A 1 -25.52 -7.07 -30.89
N ARG A 2 -25.82 -5.86 -30.39
CA ARG A 2 -25.17 -4.60 -30.84
C ARG A 2 -24.47 -3.83 -29.71
N GLU A 3 -24.56 -4.30 -28.47
CA GLU A 3 -23.95 -3.63 -27.30
C GLU A 3 -22.50 -4.02 -27.06
N THR A 4 -22.09 -5.22 -27.48
CA THR A 4 -20.71 -5.71 -27.33
C THR A 4 -19.69 -4.81 -28.01
N GLY A 5 -20.02 -4.24 -29.17
CA GLY A 5 -19.11 -3.36 -29.92
C GLY A 5 -18.82 -2.02 -29.24
N ARG A 6 -19.72 -1.51 -28.38
CA ARG A 6 -19.50 -0.25 -27.64
C ARG A 6 -18.62 -0.46 -26.41
N VAL A 7 -18.79 -1.59 -25.72
CA VAL A 7 -17.93 -2.02 -24.61
C VAL A 7 -16.52 -2.33 -25.12
N GLN A 8 -16.40 -3.04 -26.25
CA GLN A 8 -15.10 -3.33 -26.88
C GLN A 8 -14.34 -2.06 -27.28
N ARG A 9 -15.03 -1.07 -27.87
CA ARG A 9 -14.38 0.20 -28.27
C ARG A 9 -14.02 1.10 -27.07
N PHE A 10 -14.68 0.92 -25.93
CA PHE A 10 -14.29 1.54 -24.67
C PHE A 10 -13.07 0.85 -24.02
N LEU A 11 -12.93 -0.46 -24.25
CA LEU A 11 -11.83 -1.29 -23.75
C LEU A 11 -10.59 -1.27 -24.66
N GLU A 12 -10.76 -1.05 -25.97
CA GLU A 12 -9.69 -0.79 -26.93
C GLU A 12 -9.13 0.62 -26.71
N ARG A 13 -8.47 0.77 -25.57
CA ARG A 13 -7.67 1.93 -25.25
C ARG A 13 -6.51 2.06 -26.23
N SER A 14 -6.21 3.30 -26.61
CA SER A 14 -5.02 3.58 -27.38
C SER A 14 -3.79 3.01 -26.67
N LYS A 15 -2.86 2.41 -27.43
CA LYS A 15 -1.62 1.84 -26.88
C LYS A 15 -0.85 2.84 -26.00
N ARG A 16 -0.98 4.13 -26.30
CA ARG A 16 -0.38 5.24 -25.55
C ARG A 16 -0.98 5.39 -24.14
N HIS A 17 -2.29 5.25 -23.99
CA HIS A 17 -2.94 5.27 -22.67
C HIS A 17 -2.50 4.08 -21.82
N ARG A 18 -2.45 2.88 -22.42
CA ARG A 18 -1.98 1.68 -21.71
C ARG A 18 -0.53 1.80 -21.26
N SER A 19 0.35 2.35 -22.10
CA SER A 19 1.75 2.56 -21.75
C SER A 19 1.92 3.58 -20.62
N ALA A 20 1.10 4.64 -20.62
CA ALA A 20 1.08 5.61 -19.52
C ALA A 20 0.58 4.98 -18.21
N ASP A 21 -0.48 4.15 -18.25
CA ASP A 21 -1.00 3.44 -17.06
C ASP A 21 0.05 2.49 -16.48
N VAL A 22 0.78 1.76 -17.34
CA VAL A 22 1.91 0.91 -16.90
C VAL A 22 3.02 1.75 -16.26
N GLY A 23 3.41 2.86 -16.89
CA GLY A 23 4.46 3.74 -16.35
C GLY A 23 4.09 4.31 -14.98
N VAL A 24 2.85 4.80 -14.84
CA VAL A 24 2.35 5.30 -13.55
C VAL A 24 2.27 4.19 -12.52
N ALA A 25 1.80 3.00 -12.89
CA ALA A 25 1.74 1.85 -11.98
C ALA A 25 3.13 1.48 -11.46
N VAL A 26 4.15 1.41 -12.33
CA VAL A 26 5.53 1.08 -11.92
C VAL A 26 6.10 2.12 -10.97
N VAL A 27 5.92 3.42 -11.28
CA VAL A 27 6.39 4.50 -10.42
C VAL A 27 5.69 4.43 -9.06
N MET A 28 4.37 4.27 -9.04
CA MET A 28 3.61 4.21 -7.79
C MET A 28 3.98 2.99 -6.95
N VAL A 29 4.18 1.82 -7.55
CA VAL A 29 4.67 0.63 -6.83
C VAL A 29 6.07 0.89 -6.24
N ALA A 30 6.97 1.54 -6.98
CA ALA A 30 8.28 1.89 -6.44
C ALA A 30 8.18 2.85 -5.25
N VAL A 31 7.29 3.85 -5.33
CA VAL A 31 7.02 4.76 -4.20
C VAL A 31 6.45 4.00 -3.00
N ASP A 32 5.48 3.11 -3.21
CA ASP A 32 4.89 2.31 -2.12
C ASP A 32 5.94 1.45 -1.43
N LEU A 33 6.85 0.83 -2.20
CA LEU A 33 7.95 0.04 -1.63
C LEU A 33 8.88 0.91 -0.79
N VAL A 34 9.20 2.13 -1.24
CA VAL A 34 10.00 3.08 -0.44
C VAL A 34 9.27 3.48 0.84
N VAL A 35 7.96 3.76 0.76
CA VAL A 35 7.13 4.07 1.94
C VAL A 35 7.12 2.90 2.92
N LEU A 36 6.92 1.67 2.44
CA LEU A 36 6.95 0.47 3.27
C LEU A 36 8.32 0.27 3.92
N CYS A 37 9.41 0.45 3.15
CA CYS A 37 10.77 0.40 3.70
C CYS A 37 10.95 1.44 4.82
N TRP A 38 10.48 2.68 4.64
CA TRP A 38 10.57 3.69 5.69
C TRP A 38 9.75 3.34 6.93
N VAL A 39 8.51 2.89 6.78
CA VAL A 39 7.68 2.45 7.90
C VAL A 39 8.36 1.32 8.67
N LEU A 40 8.95 0.36 7.96
CA LEU A 40 9.69 -0.73 8.59
C LEU A 40 10.97 -0.22 9.29
N MET A 41 11.76 0.63 8.65
CA MET A 41 13.00 1.17 9.25
C MET A 41 12.71 2.00 10.51
N LEU A 42 11.71 2.88 10.46
CA LEU A 42 11.28 3.67 11.62
C LEU A 42 10.77 2.77 12.75
N GLY A 43 10.06 1.69 12.41
CA GLY A 43 9.65 0.70 13.41
C GLY A 43 10.80 -0.16 13.97
N THR A 44 11.90 -0.37 13.23
CA THR A 44 13.07 -1.12 13.74
C THR A 44 13.89 -0.37 14.80
N GLU A 45 13.75 0.96 14.90
CA GLU A 45 14.46 1.75 15.91
C GLU A 45 13.79 1.73 17.30
N GLY A 46 12.70 0.99 17.50
CA GLY A 46 12.11 0.85 18.84
C GLY A 46 10.76 0.15 18.99
N VAL A 47 10.14 -0.38 17.92
CA VAL A 47 8.76 -0.93 17.98
C VAL A 47 8.67 -2.38 17.48
N PHE A 48 9.35 -2.76 16.40
CA PHE A 48 9.27 -4.13 15.83
C PHE A 48 10.35 -5.09 16.34
N THR A 49 11.31 -4.60 17.13
CA THR A 49 12.51 -5.35 17.54
C THR A 49 12.41 -6.05 18.89
N GLU A 50 11.39 -5.76 19.71
CA GLU A 50 11.26 -6.36 21.06
C GLU A 50 11.08 -7.89 21.03
N ASP A 51 10.52 -8.44 19.96
CA ASP A 51 10.39 -9.90 19.78
C ASP A 51 11.60 -10.57 19.09
N TRP A 52 12.48 -9.79 18.43
CA TRP A 52 13.64 -10.30 17.69
C TRP A 52 14.96 -10.19 18.45
N LEU A 53 15.04 -9.24 19.39
CA LEU A 53 16.16 -9.06 20.32
C LEU A 53 15.63 -9.36 21.73
N PRO A 54 16.23 -10.29 22.50
CA PRO A 54 15.78 -10.66 23.84
C PRO A 54 16.09 -9.57 24.88
N TYR A 55 15.61 -8.35 24.64
CA TYR A 55 15.86 -7.19 25.47
C TYR A 55 14.52 -6.60 25.92
N PRO A 56 14.14 -6.79 27.21
CA PRO A 56 12.86 -6.34 27.75
C PRO A 56 12.94 -4.86 28.15
N GLY A 57 13.25 -4.01 27.17
CA GLY A 57 13.63 -2.62 27.39
C GLY A 57 12.70 -1.62 26.72
N MET A 58 11.61 -1.30 27.42
CA MET A 58 10.78 -0.10 27.22
C MET A 58 10.23 0.12 25.80
N MET A 59 9.01 -0.37 25.55
CA MET A 59 8.05 0.31 24.68
C MET A 59 8.02 1.77 25.10
N ALA A 60 8.61 2.65 24.29
CA ALA A 60 8.35 4.07 24.41
C ALA A 60 6.81 4.26 24.32
N PRO A 61 6.17 5.14 25.11
CA PRO A 61 4.70 5.27 25.14
C PRO A 61 4.06 5.54 23.76
N ASP A 62 4.87 6.08 22.84
CA ASP A 62 4.64 6.36 21.43
C ASP A 62 4.84 5.15 20.49
N GLY A 63 5.53 4.09 20.93
CA GLY A 63 5.69 2.83 20.21
C GLY A 63 4.43 1.97 20.16
N ALA A 64 3.58 2.05 21.19
CA ALA A 64 2.36 1.24 21.29
C ALA A 64 1.32 1.58 20.20
N SER A 65 1.22 2.84 19.78
CA SER A 65 0.30 3.25 18.70
C SER A 65 0.94 3.20 17.32
N TYR A 66 2.27 3.23 17.21
CA TYR A 66 3.00 3.36 15.95
C TYR A 66 2.59 2.31 14.91
N GLN A 67 2.46 1.05 15.32
CA GLN A 67 2.07 -0.02 14.41
C GLN A 67 0.62 0.13 13.94
N HIS A 68 -0.31 0.48 14.84
CA HIS A 68 -1.69 0.76 14.49
C HIS A 68 -1.81 1.97 13.56
N ASP A 69 -1.11 3.06 13.89
CA ASP A 69 -1.08 4.29 13.10
C ASP A 69 -0.50 4.04 11.71
N SER A 70 0.53 3.19 11.60
CA SER A 70 1.12 2.77 10.33
C SER A 70 0.14 1.97 9.46
N VAL A 71 -0.59 1.02 10.06
CA VAL A 71 -1.62 0.25 9.36
C VAL A 71 -2.75 1.15 8.86
N VAL A 72 -3.25 2.04 9.73
CA VAL A 72 -4.31 3.01 9.37
C VAL A 72 -3.82 3.97 8.29
N PHE A 73 -2.57 4.44 8.38
CA PHE A 73 -1.95 5.28 7.38
C PHE A 73 -1.90 4.59 6.01
N LEU A 74 -1.43 3.34 5.94
CA LEU A 74 -1.36 2.58 4.68
C LEU A 74 -2.75 2.34 4.08
N TYR A 75 -3.77 2.03 4.88
CA TYR A 75 -5.13 1.90 4.37
C TYR A 75 -5.70 3.22 3.84
N ARG A 76 -5.43 4.34 4.51
CA ARG A 76 -5.85 5.68 4.03
C ARG A 76 -5.13 6.05 2.75
N LEU A 77 -3.84 5.78 2.68
CA LEU A 77 -3.02 6.00 1.47
C LEU A 77 -3.58 5.18 0.31
N ALA A 78 -3.86 3.89 0.53
CA ALA A 78 -4.44 3.00 -0.47
C ALA A 78 -5.80 3.52 -0.96
N ALA A 79 -6.69 3.92 -0.06
CA ALA A 79 -7.99 4.47 -0.44
C ALA A 79 -7.85 5.73 -1.32
N GLY A 80 -6.90 6.61 -0.97
CA GLY A 80 -6.61 7.83 -1.72
C GLY A 80 -6.05 7.56 -3.11
N THR A 81 -5.01 6.73 -3.20
CA THR A 81 -4.33 6.44 -4.48
C THR A 81 -5.18 5.59 -5.41
N VAL A 82 -5.92 4.60 -4.88
CA VAL A 82 -6.89 3.82 -5.66
C VAL A 82 -8.03 4.71 -6.15
N GLY A 83 -8.60 5.57 -5.30
CA GLY A 83 -9.68 6.48 -5.69
C GLY A 83 -9.25 7.42 -6.82
N LEU A 84 -8.06 8.01 -6.71
CA LEU A 84 -7.49 8.86 -7.75
C LEU A 84 -7.25 8.09 -9.05
N ALA A 85 -6.66 6.88 -8.95
CA ALA A 85 -6.41 6.03 -10.10
C ALA A 85 -7.71 5.66 -10.82
N LEU A 86 -8.79 5.33 -10.09
CA LEU A 86 -10.10 5.04 -10.66
C LEU A 86 -10.71 6.24 -11.40
N VAL A 87 -10.61 7.45 -10.84
CA VAL A 87 -11.07 8.69 -11.50
C VAL A 87 -10.29 8.96 -12.79
N CYS A 88 -8.96 8.78 -12.75
CA CYS A 88 -8.11 8.86 -13.93
C CYS A 88 -8.25 7.64 -14.87
N ARG A 89 -9.11 6.68 -14.51
CA ARG A 89 -9.32 5.40 -15.20
C ARG A 89 -8.03 4.58 -15.37
N LEU A 90 -7.05 4.72 -14.48
CA LEU A 90 -5.78 3.99 -14.49
C LEU A 90 -5.96 2.64 -13.76
N TRP A 91 -6.47 1.65 -14.49
CA TRP A 91 -6.91 0.38 -13.90
C TRP A 91 -5.76 -0.47 -13.37
N LEU A 92 -4.61 -0.45 -14.06
CA LEU A 92 -3.42 -1.17 -13.59
C LEU A 92 -2.85 -0.49 -12.34
N THR A 93 -2.79 0.84 -12.35
CA THR A 93 -2.36 1.61 -11.18
C THR A 93 -3.30 1.33 -9.99
N ALA A 94 -4.62 1.38 -10.19
CA ALA A 94 -5.59 1.10 -9.13
C ALA A 94 -5.44 -0.33 -8.56
N ALA A 95 -5.26 -1.34 -9.42
CA ALA A 95 -5.05 -2.71 -8.98
C ALA A 95 -3.74 -2.88 -8.21
N ALA A 96 -2.66 -2.25 -8.68
CA ALA A 96 -1.35 -2.30 -8.02
C ALA A 96 -1.40 -1.66 -6.62
N GLN A 97 -1.99 -0.46 -6.51
CA GLN A 97 -2.17 0.24 -5.23
C GLN A 97 -3.02 -0.56 -4.26
N LEU A 98 -4.11 -1.18 -4.74
CA LEU A 98 -4.96 -2.02 -3.92
C LEU A 98 -4.16 -3.21 -3.36
N VAL A 99 -3.35 -3.88 -4.18
CA VAL A 99 -2.60 -5.08 -3.75
C VAL A 99 -1.43 -4.70 -2.83
N VAL A 100 -0.54 -3.80 -3.25
CA VAL A 100 0.72 -3.53 -2.56
C VAL A 100 0.47 -2.91 -1.18
N LEU A 101 -0.37 -1.88 -1.10
CA LEU A 101 -0.60 -1.18 0.16
C LEU A 101 -1.44 -1.99 1.14
N ASN A 102 -2.44 -2.76 0.68
CA ASN A 102 -3.19 -3.66 1.56
C ASN A 102 -2.32 -4.83 2.03
N PHE A 103 -1.47 -5.38 1.16
CA PHE A 103 -0.52 -6.42 1.57
C PHE A 103 0.49 -5.88 2.58
N GLY A 104 1.02 -4.68 2.37
CA GLY A 104 1.91 -4.01 3.32
C GLY A 104 1.25 -3.74 4.67
N ALA A 105 0.01 -3.25 4.66
CA ALA A 105 -0.77 -3.05 5.89
C ALA A 105 -1.05 -4.38 6.62
N GLY A 106 -1.42 -5.42 5.87
CA GLY A 106 -1.65 -6.76 6.43
C GLY A 106 -0.37 -7.39 7.00
N PHE A 107 0.76 -7.22 6.32
CA PHE A 107 2.07 -7.66 6.82
C PHE A 107 2.43 -6.95 8.13
N ILE A 108 2.33 -5.63 8.18
CA ILE A 108 2.61 -4.86 9.41
C ILE A 108 1.63 -5.24 10.52
N GLY A 109 0.34 -5.36 10.24
CA GLY A 109 -0.65 -5.80 11.23
C GLY A 109 -0.50 -7.25 11.69
N SER A 110 0.25 -8.08 10.94
CA SER A 110 0.53 -9.46 11.33
C SER A 110 1.72 -9.60 12.29
N LEU A 111 2.52 -8.55 12.47
CA LEU A 111 3.63 -8.57 13.43
C LEU A 111 3.04 -8.63 14.86
N SER A 112 3.60 -9.50 15.69
CA SER A 112 3.10 -9.89 17.03
C SER A 112 2.83 -8.72 17.97
N THR A 113 3.57 -7.63 17.84
CA THR A 113 3.37 -6.36 18.55
C THR A 113 2.00 -5.72 18.30
N TYR A 114 1.26 -6.08 17.25
CA TYR A 114 -0.10 -5.58 17.02
C TYR A 114 -1.14 -6.18 17.98
N TRP A 115 -0.94 -7.43 18.38
CA TRP A 115 -1.92 -8.22 19.14
C TRP A 115 -1.61 -8.26 20.64
N ASN A 116 -0.50 -7.65 21.06
CA ASN A 116 -0.04 -7.62 22.44
C ASN A 116 0.29 -6.17 22.87
N PRO A 117 -0.72 -5.27 22.92
CA PRO A 117 -0.53 -3.87 23.30
C PRO A 117 -0.12 -3.69 24.77
#